data_AF-A0A1M5DSV4-F1
#
_entry.id   AF-A0A1M5DSV4-F1
#
_cell.length_a   1.000
_cell.length_b   1.000
_cell.length_c   1.000
_cell.angle_alpha   90.00
_cell.angle_beta   90.00
_cell.angle_gamma   90.00
#
_symmetry.space_group_name_H-M   'P 1'
#
loop_
_entity.id
_entity.type
_entity.pdbx_description
1 polymer ?
#
loop_
_entity_poly.entity_id
_entity_poly.type
_entity_poly.pdbx_seq_one_letter_code
_entity_poly.pdbx_strand_id
1 'polypeptide(L)'
;MAIAISLHLLAAVVWVGGMFFAYMALRPVAGSLLERPMRLTLWSQVFRRFFPWVWVSIVVLLATGYWMIFAAYGGMANVGWHVHAMLGLGIVMMLIFAHLYFAPFKRLKKAVSEQTWSDGGVQLNRIRLTIAINLALGLLVTVIGSAGRYL
;
A
#
# COMPACT_ATOMS: atom_id res chain seq x y z
N MET A 1 12.77 21.92 -1.94
CA MET A 1 12.13 20.99 -2.90
C MET A 1 12.78 19.62 -2.97
N ALA A 2 14.12 19.51 -3.11
CA ALA A 2 14.79 18.20 -3.17
C ALA A 2 14.39 17.24 -2.02
N ILE A 3 14.36 17.73 -0.78
CA ILE A 3 13.94 16.94 0.39
C ILE A 3 12.52 16.38 0.24
N ALA A 4 11.55 17.21 -0.13
CA ALA A 4 10.16 16.79 -0.30
C ALA A 4 10.04 15.73 -1.40
N ILE A 5 10.71 15.94 -2.54
CA ILE A 5 10.72 14.98 -3.66
C ILE A 5 11.35 13.65 -3.23
N SER A 6 12.53 13.68 -2.58
CA SER A 6 13.22 12.47 -2.14
C SER A 6 12.39 11.68 -1.13
N LEU A 7 11.81 12.35 -0.13
CA LEU A 7 10.94 11.69 0.85
C LEU A 7 9.67 11.12 0.20
N HIS A 8 9.06 11.86 -0.72
CA HIS A 8 7.88 11.41 -1.45
C HIS A 8 8.18 10.14 -2.26
N LEU A 9 9.29 10.16 -3.01
CA LEU A 9 9.71 9.02 -3.83
C LEU A 9 10.04 7.80 -2.95
N LEU A 10 10.80 7.98 -1.86
CA LEU A 10 11.14 6.89 -0.96
C LEU A 10 9.89 6.27 -0.32
N ALA A 11 8.92 7.09 0.08
CA ALA A 11 7.65 6.59 0.62
C ALA A 11 6.84 5.79 -0.42
N ALA A 12 6.79 6.27 -1.68
CA ALA A 12 6.17 5.53 -2.78
C ALA A 12 6.88 4.19 -3.03
N VAL A 13 8.21 4.17 -3.05
CA VAL A 13 9.02 2.97 -3.26
C VAL A 13 8.82 1.96 -2.13
N VAL A 14 8.84 2.40 -0.86
CA VAL A 14 8.65 1.51 0.30
C VAL A 14 7.26 0.86 0.25
N TRP A 15 6.22 1.65 -0.03
CA TRP A 15 4.86 1.12 -0.04
C TRP A 15 4.58 0.25 -1.28
N VAL A 16 4.76 0.78 -2.48
CA VAL A 16 4.45 0.06 -3.74
C VAL A 16 5.41 -1.12 -3.92
N GLY A 17 6.70 -0.90 -3.70
CA GLY A 17 7.72 -1.95 -3.77
C GLY A 17 7.52 -3.04 -2.73
N GLY A 18 7.14 -2.69 -1.51
CA GLY A 18 6.79 -3.67 -0.48
C GLY A 18 5.57 -4.52 -0.84
N MET A 19 4.52 -3.92 -1.42
CA MET A 19 3.37 -4.67 -1.95
C MET A 19 3.78 -5.59 -3.11
N PHE A 20 4.62 -5.09 -4.02
CA PHE A 20 5.13 -5.86 -5.16
C PHE A 20 5.91 -7.10 -4.67
N PHE A 21 6.87 -6.91 -3.77
CA PHE A 21 7.64 -8.01 -3.19
C PHE A 21 6.74 -9.02 -2.47
N ALA A 22 5.82 -8.53 -1.62
CA ALA A 22 4.90 -9.39 -0.89
C ALA A 22 4.05 -10.26 -1.83
N TYR A 23 3.56 -9.69 -2.94
CA TYR A 23 2.66 -10.36 -3.86
C TYR A 23 3.39 -11.28 -4.85
N MET A 24 4.49 -10.83 -5.44
CA MET A 24 5.19 -11.52 -6.52
C MET A 24 6.21 -12.55 -6.03
N ALA A 25 6.85 -12.32 -4.88
CA ALA A 25 7.91 -13.18 -4.38
C ALA A 25 7.50 -13.93 -3.10
N LEU A 26 7.13 -13.20 -2.04
CA LEU A 26 6.87 -13.83 -0.74
C LEU A 26 5.65 -14.76 -0.77
N ARG A 27 4.56 -14.35 -1.44
CA ARG A 27 3.33 -15.13 -1.54
C ARG A 27 3.49 -16.49 -2.20
N PRO A 28 4.05 -16.61 -3.42
CA PRO A 28 4.19 -17.93 -4.05
C PRO A 28 5.08 -18.85 -3.23
N VAL A 29 6.21 -18.35 -2.70
CA VAL A 29 7.14 -19.14 -1.88
C VAL A 29 6.48 -19.59 -0.57
N ALA A 30 5.80 -18.71 0.14
CA ALA A 30 5.04 -19.09 1.34
C ALA A 30 3.87 -20.03 1.01
N GLY A 31 3.34 -19.97 -0.21
CA GLY A 31 2.28 -20.82 -0.70
C GLY A 31 2.73 -22.26 -0.96
N SER A 32 3.95 -22.44 -1.50
CA SER A 32 4.52 -23.74 -1.85
C SER A 32 5.24 -24.43 -0.70
N LEU A 33 5.92 -23.67 0.17
CA LEU A 33 6.76 -24.25 1.22
C LEU A 33 6.04 -24.47 2.55
N LEU A 34 4.97 -23.72 2.83
CA LEU A 34 4.36 -23.69 4.16
C LEU A 34 2.93 -24.24 4.16
N GLU A 35 2.67 -25.10 5.15
CA GLU A 35 1.32 -25.55 5.49
C GLU A 35 0.43 -24.39 5.96
N ARG A 36 -0.89 -24.62 5.96
CA ARG A 36 -1.90 -23.59 6.22
C ARG A 36 -1.69 -22.83 7.54
N PRO A 37 -1.47 -23.49 8.71
CA PRO A 37 -1.29 -22.78 9.98
C PRO A 37 -0.03 -21.90 10.00
N MET A 38 1.09 -22.45 9.53
CA MET A 38 2.38 -21.74 9.48
C MET A 38 2.32 -20.57 8.50
N ARG A 39 1.70 -20.76 7.34
CA ARG A 39 1.49 -19.72 6.33
C ARG A 39 0.63 -18.56 6.86
N LEU A 40 -0.47 -18.85 7.56
CA LEU A 40 -1.32 -17.83 8.17
C LEU A 40 -0.58 -17.04 9.25
N THR A 41 0.19 -17.74 10.08
CA THR A 41 1.02 -17.14 11.12
C THR A 41 2.10 -16.23 10.53
N LEU A 42 2.81 -16.69 9.49
CA LEU A 42 3.78 -15.89 8.76
C LEU A 42 3.15 -14.59 8.25
N TRP A 43 2.03 -14.68 7.54
CA TRP A 43 1.37 -13.50 6.96
C TRP A 43 0.88 -12.52 8.02
N SER A 44 0.30 -13.02 9.12
CA SER A 44 -0.09 -12.19 10.27
C SER A 44 1.12 -11.39 10.81
N GLN A 45 2.28 -12.04 10.94
CA GLN A 45 3.50 -11.44 11.46
C GLN A 45 4.20 -10.49 10.48
N VAL A 46 4.17 -10.79 9.18
CA VAL A 46 4.69 -9.92 8.12
C VAL A 46 3.86 -8.64 8.05
N PHE A 47 2.53 -8.75 7.99
CA PHE A 47 1.65 -7.58 7.97
C PHE A 47 1.76 -6.73 9.23
N ARG A 48 1.95 -7.34 10.40
CA ARG A 48 2.18 -6.62 11.66
C ARG A 48 3.42 -5.72 11.59
N ARG A 49 4.46 -6.13 10.88
CA ARG A 49 5.70 -5.36 10.71
C ARG A 49 5.62 -4.38 9.55
N PHE A 50 4.97 -4.75 8.45
CA PHE A 50 4.92 -3.93 7.23
C PHE A 50 3.88 -2.79 7.31
N PHE A 51 2.72 -3.01 7.91
CA PHE A 51 1.65 -1.99 7.92
C PHE A 51 2.00 -0.69 8.66
N PRO A 52 2.81 -0.67 9.74
CA PRO A 52 3.34 0.58 10.28
C PRO A 52 4.14 1.39 9.25
N TRP A 53 4.96 0.74 8.42
CA TRP A 53 5.68 1.42 7.32
C TRP A 53 4.74 1.97 6.24
N VAL A 54 3.63 1.28 5.98
CA VAL A 54 2.59 1.78 5.07
C VAL A 54 1.93 3.04 5.63
N TRP A 55 1.57 3.06 6.92
CA TRP A 55 1.05 4.26 7.58
C TRP A 55 2.02 5.44 7.52
N VAL A 56 3.31 5.20 7.82
CA VAL A 56 4.36 6.23 7.69
C VAL A 56 4.44 6.72 6.24
N SER A 57 4.41 5.81 5.26
CA SER A 57 4.45 6.16 3.84
C SER A 57 3.27 7.03 3.43
N ILE A 58 2.04 6.71 3.88
CA ILE A 58 0.84 7.51 3.62
C ILE A 58 1.01 8.94 4.14
N VAL A 59 1.43 9.08 5.40
CA VAL A 59 1.62 10.40 6.03
C VAL A 59 2.69 11.20 5.27
N VAL A 60 3.82 10.58 4.97
CA VAL A 60 4.91 11.23 4.23
C VAL A 60 4.46 11.64 2.83
N LEU A 61 3.76 10.77 2.10
CA LEU A 61 3.26 11.06 0.75
C LEU A 61 2.29 12.24 0.73
N LEU A 62 1.32 12.29 1.66
CA LEU A 62 0.37 13.39 1.73
C LEU A 62 1.07 14.70 2.14
N ALA A 63 1.89 14.66 3.19
CA ALA A 63 2.59 15.86 3.67
C ALA A 63 3.51 16.45 2.60
N THR A 64 4.33 15.61 1.96
CA THR A 64 5.24 16.07 0.90
C THR A 64 4.51 16.41 -0.40
N GLY A 65 3.43 15.69 -0.75
CA GLY A 65 2.60 15.99 -1.91
C GLY A 65 1.94 17.36 -1.82
N TYR A 66 1.26 17.63 -0.70
CA TYR A 66 0.67 18.96 -0.47
C TYR A 66 1.73 20.04 -0.36
N TRP A 67 2.88 19.76 0.27
CA TRP A 67 3.99 20.72 0.29
C TRP A 67 4.43 21.11 -1.12
N MET A 68 4.65 20.14 -2.01
CA MET A 68 5.01 20.44 -3.41
C MET A 68 3.92 21.25 -4.13
N ILE A 69 2.64 20.86 -4.00
CA ILE A 69 1.51 21.55 -4.61
C ILE A 69 1.43 23.02 -4.20
N PHE A 70 1.51 23.31 -2.90
CA PHE A 70 1.31 24.68 -2.41
C PHE A 70 2.58 25.53 -2.47
N ALA A 71 3.75 24.96 -2.17
CA ALA A 71 4.98 25.75 -2.13
C ALA A 71 5.70 25.87 -3.48
N ALA A 72 5.57 24.89 -4.39
CA ALA A 72 6.24 24.94 -5.70
C ALA A 72 5.29 25.35 -6.82
N TYR A 73 4.05 24.86 -6.82
CA TYR A 73 3.08 25.15 -7.88
C TYR A 73 2.12 26.29 -7.52
N GLY A 74 2.15 26.80 -6.28
CA GLY A 74 1.29 27.92 -5.87
C GLY A 74 -0.19 27.53 -5.71
N GLY A 75 -0.49 26.24 -5.56
CA GLY A 75 -1.83 25.73 -5.26
C GLY A 75 -2.42 24.79 -6.29
N MET A 76 -3.57 24.19 -5.92
CA MET A 76 -4.27 23.17 -6.72
C MET A 76 -4.76 23.66 -8.09
N ALA A 77 -4.95 24.96 -8.29
CA ALA A 77 -5.38 25.52 -9.57
C ALA A 77 -4.27 25.50 -10.64
N ASN A 78 -3.01 25.33 -10.22
CA ASN A 78 -1.83 25.49 -11.07
C ASN A 78 -1.11 24.16 -11.36
N VAL A 79 -1.64 23.04 -10.87
CA VAL A 79 -1.06 21.70 -11.13
C VAL A 79 -1.73 21.05 -12.32
N GLY A 80 -0.97 20.24 -13.06
CA GLY A 80 -1.50 19.52 -14.23
C GLY A 80 -2.51 18.43 -13.85
N TRP A 81 -3.29 17.98 -14.83
CA TRP A 81 -4.32 16.93 -14.67
C TRP A 81 -3.77 15.66 -13.98
N HIS A 82 -2.53 15.28 -14.30
CA HIS A 82 -1.87 14.10 -13.76
C HIS A 82 -1.67 14.19 -12.23
N VAL A 83 -1.46 15.38 -11.67
CA VAL A 83 -1.34 15.58 -10.21
C VAL A 83 -2.69 15.37 -9.52
N HIS A 84 -3.78 15.85 -10.12
CA HIS A 84 -5.13 15.61 -9.59
C HIS A 84 -5.49 14.12 -9.64
N ALA A 85 -5.18 13.44 -10.75
CA ALA A 85 -5.38 12.01 -10.89
C ALA A 85 -4.54 11.21 -9.88
N MET A 86 -3.26 11.56 -9.74
CA MET A 86 -2.33 10.96 -8.77
C MET A 86 -2.84 11.12 -7.33
N LEU A 87 -3.28 12.33 -6.96
CA LEU A 87 -3.84 12.60 -5.63
C LEU A 87 -5.13 11.80 -5.40
N GLY A 88 -6.08 11.86 -6.35
CA GLY A 88 -7.36 11.16 -6.25
C GLY A 88 -7.18 9.64 -6.09
N LEU A 89 -6.37 9.04 -6.95
CA LEU A 89 -6.05 7.61 -6.85
C LEU A 89 -5.28 7.28 -5.57
N GLY A 90 -4.34 8.13 -5.14
CA GLY A 90 -3.63 7.97 -3.86
C GLY A 90 -4.57 7.95 -2.65
N ILE A 91 -5.61 8.80 -2.65
CA ILE A 91 -6.65 8.79 -1.62
C ILE A 91 -7.46 7.49 -1.67
N VAL A 92 -7.85 7.01 -2.86
CA VAL A 92 -8.52 5.70 -3.01
C VAL A 92 -7.65 4.58 -2.43
N MET A 93 -6.36 4.54 -2.77
CA MET A 93 -5.40 3.55 -2.25
C MET A 93 -5.30 3.60 -0.72
N MET A 94 -5.27 4.80 -0.13
CA MET A 94 -5.27 4.99 1.32
C MET A 94 -6.54 4.43 1.97
N LEU A 95 -7.71 4.70 1.41
CA LEU A 95 -8.99 4.21 1.92
C LEU A 95 -9.08 2.68 1.83
N ILE A 96 -8.63 2.10 0.72
CA ILE A 96 -8.52 0.64 0.55
C ILE A 96 -7.63 0.04 1.63
N PHE A 97 -6.46 0.64 1.88
CA PHE A 97 -5.55 0.18 2.93
C PHE A 97 -6.15 0.32 4.33
N ALA A 98 -6.81 1.44 4.63
CA ALA A 98 -7.47 1.65 5.92
C ALA A 98 -8.53 0.57 6.17
N HIS A 99 -9.38 0.28 5.19
CA HIS A 99 -10.36 -0.82 5.28
C HIS A 99 -9.68 -2.16 5.54
N LEU A 100 -8.63 -2.49 4.76
CA LEU A 100 -7.83 -3.70 4.92
C LEU A 100 -7.26 -3.84 6.34
N TYR A 101 -6.69 -2.75 6.87
CA TYR A 101 -6.03 -2.71 8.17
C TYR A 101 -7.03 -2.91 9.32
N PHE A 102 -8.14 -2.18 9.31
CA PHE A 102 -9.08 -2.18 10.43
C PHE A 102 -10.03 -3.38 10.44
N ALA A 103 -10.34 -3.98 9.28
CA ALA A 103 -11.28 -5.10 9.19
C ALA A 103 -10.59 -6.46 8.89
N PRO A 104 -10.19 -6.81 7.65
CA PRO A 104 -9.59 -8.11 7.36
C PRO A 104 -8.35 -8.45 8.19
N PHE A 105 -7.43 -7.50 8.41
CA PHE A 105 -6.21 -7.78 9.17
C PHE A 105 -6.49 -8.02 10.65
N LYS A 106 -7.40 -7.25 11.27
CA LYS A 106 -7.84 -7.50 12.65
C LYS A 106 -8.45 -8.91 12.78
N ARG A 107 -9.29 -9.32 11.82
CA ARG A 107 -9.92 -10.65 11.79
C ARG A 107 -8.91 -11.77 11.55
N LEU A 108 -7.91 -11.56 10.68
CA LEU A 108 -6.82 -12.52 10.47
C LEU A 108 -6.03 -12.75 11.76
N LYS A 109 -5.63 -11.68 12.46
CA LYS A 109 -4.90 -11.79 13.73
C LYS A 109 -5.70 -12.59 14.77
N LYS A 110 -7.00 -12.29 14.91
CA LYS A 110 -7.90 -13.02 15.80
C LYS A 110 -7.98 -14.50 15.44
N ALA A 111 -8.15 -14.82 14.17
CA ALA A 111 -8.24 -16.21 13.72
C ALA A 111 -6.94 -16.99 13.96
N VAL A 112 -5.78 -16.34 13.80
CA VAL A 112 -4.48 -16.97 14.11
C VAL A 112 -4.31 -17.19 15.62
N SER A 113 -4.73 -16.25 16.48
CA SER A 113 -4.64 -16.43 17.93
C SER A 113 -5.58 -17.49 18.47
N GLU A 114 -6.78 -17.60 17.87
CA GLU A 114 -7.79 -18.61 18.24
C GLU A 114 -7.62 -19.93 17.48
N GLN A 115 -6.59 -20.03 16.63
CA GLN A 115 -6.32 -21.21 15.79
C GLN A 115 -7.49 -21.62 14.88
N THR A 116 -8.36 -20.68 14.51
CA THR A 116 -9.47 -20.89 13.56
C THR A 116 -8.97 -20.76 12.11
N TRP A 117 -8.20 -21.76 11.66
CA TRP A 117 -7.47 -21.73 10.38
C TRP A 117 -8.36 -21.63 9.13
N SER A 118 -9.61 -22.07 9.22
CA SER A 118 -10.59 -21.91 8.14
C SER A 118 -10.86 -20.42 7.89
N ASP A 119 -11.29 -19.71 8.93
CA ASP A 119 -11.59 -18.28 8.93
C ASP A 119 -10.37 -17.44 8.58
N GLY A 120 -9.21 -17.80 9.14
CA GLY A 120 -7.94 -17.15 8.79
C GLY A 120 -7.64 -17.23 7.30
N GLY A 121 -7.93 -18.36 6.66
CA GLY A 121 -7.80 -18.54 5.21
C GLY A 121 -8.69 -17.59 4.41
N VAL A 122 -9.94 -17.42 4.82
CA VAL A 122 -10.89 -16.49 4.18
C VAL A 122 -10.39 -15.05 4.27
N GLN A 123 -9.94 -14.61 5.46
CA GLN A 123 -9.43 -13.26 5.63
C GLN A 123 -8.13 -13.02 4.86
N LEU A 124 -7.22 -14.01 4.84
CA LEU A 124 -6.00 -13.90 4.04
C LEU A 124 -6.31 -13.79 2.55
N ASN A 125 -7.33 -14.50 2.04
CA ASN A 125 -7.73 -14.36 0.64
C ASN A 125 -8.27 -12.96 0.31
N ARG A 126 -9.10 -12.39 1.20
CA ARG A 126 -9.57 -11.01 1.07
C ARG A 126 -8.41 -10.02 1.04
N ILE A 127 -7.48 -10.13 1.99
CA ILE A 127 -6.28 -9.28 2.06
C ILE A 127 -5.49 -9.39 0.76
N ARG A 128 -5.31 -10.59 0.21
CA ARG A 128 -4.58 -10.80 -1.06
C ARG A 128 -5.21 -10.07 -2.23
N LEU A 129 -6.53 -10.19 -2.41
CA LEU A 129 -7.24 -9.50 -3.48
C LEU A 129 -7.14 -7.98 -3.31
N THR A 130 -7.32 -7.49 -2.08
CA THR A 130 -7.22 -6.06 -1.78
C THR A 130 -5.80 -5.53 -2.03
N ILE A 131 -4.75 -6.26 -1.67
CA ILE A 131 -3.35 -5.90 -1.99
C ILE A 131 -3.12 -5.91 -3.50
N ALA A 132 -3.67 -6.88 -4.24
CA ALA A 132 -3.51 -6.94 -5.70
C ALA A 132 -4.11 -5.69 -6.39
N ILE A 133 -5.34 -5.31 -6.01
CA ILE A 133 -5.99 -4.09 -6.50
C ILE A 133 -5.15 -2.87 -6.13
N ASN A 134 -4.72 -2.76 -4.87
CA ASN A 134 -3.96 -1.61 -4.40
C ASN A 134 -2.56 -1.51 -5.06
N LEU A 135 -1.93 -2.64 -5.35
CA LEU A 135 -0.68 -2.71 -6.10
C LEU A 135 -0.86 -2.23 -7.54
N ALA A 136 -1.92 -2.68 -8.22
CA ALA A 136 -2.22 -2.25 -9.59
C ALA A 136 -2.44 -0.72 -9.64
N LEU A 137 -3.21 -0.18 -8.68
CA LEU A 137 -3.38 1.26 -8.52
C LEU A 137 -2.04 1.96 -8.24
N GLY A 138 -1.20 1.41 -7.35
CA GLY A 138 0.09 1.98 -7.01
C GLY A 138 1.06 2.05 -8.18
N LEU A 139 1.09 1.02 -9.03
CA LEU A 139 1.87 1.02 -10.27
C LEU A 139 1.33 2.06 -11.25
N LEU A 140 0.01 2.13 -11.43
CA LEU A 140 -0.63 3.14 -12.28
C LEU A 140 -0.32 4.57 -11.80
N VAL A 141 -0.46 4.83 -10.50
CA VAL A 141 -0.15 6.12 -9.87
C VAL A 141 1.32 6.48 -10.05
N THR A 142 2.22 5.50 -9.94
CA THR A 142 3.65 5.71 -10.19
C THR A 142 3.92 6.15 -11.63
N VAL A 143 3.27 5.52 -12.61
CA VAL A 143 3.35 5.92 -14.03
C VAL A 143 2.76 7.32 -14.24
N ILE A 144 1.57 7.61 -13.71
CA ILE A 144 0.94 8.93 -13.84
C ILE A 144 1.81 10.03 -13.23
N GLY A 145 2.35 9.80 -12.03
CA GLY A 145 3.18 10.78 -11.34
C GLY A 145 4.53 11.04 -12.00
N SER A 146 5.13 10.03 -12.66
CA SER A 146 6.44 10.16 -13.30
C SER A 146 6.37 10.57 -14.77
N ALA A 147 5.48 9.95 -15.53
CA ALA A 147 5.36 10.12 -16.98
C ALA A 147 4.23 11.09 -17.38
N GLY A 148 3.24 11.33 -16.51
CA GLY A 148 2.06 12.13 -16.84
C GLY A 148 2.33 13.61 -17.13
N ARG A 149 3.53 14.13 -16.80
CA ARG A 149 3.96 15.46 -17.24
C ARG A 149 4.31 15.55 -18.73
N TYR A 150 4.54 14.41 -19.38
CA TYR A 150 4.91 14.30 -20.79
C TYR A 150 3.74 13.88 -21.68
N LEU A 151 2.55 13.69 -21.09
CA LEU A 151 1.30 13.33 -21.75
C LEU A 151 0.31 14.49 -21.67
#